data_AF-A0A0N4XMV8-F1
#
_entry.id   AF-A0A0N4XMV8-F1
#
_cell.length_a   1.000
_cell.length_b   1.000
_cell.length_c   1.000
_cell.angle_alpha   90.00
_cell.angle_beta   90.00
_cell.angle_gamma   90.00
#
_symmetry.space_group_name_H-M   'P 1'
#
loop_
_entity.id
_entity.type
_entity.pdbx_description
1 polymer ?
#
loop_
_entity_poly.entity_id
_entity_poly.type
_entity_poly.pdbx_seq_one_letter_code
_entity_poly.pdbx_strand_id
1 'polypeptide(L)'
;MHLNQKQFAEDFKPIEEDCDCHTCRTYTRAYIHMVMNKETIGCHLVSVHNIRHQLRLMEDVREAIDTDRVQEFLDRFMGQLYSTEAIPDWVRDAVEFLGYKLPL
;
A
#
# COMPACT_ATOMS: atom_id res chain seq x y z
N MET A 1 -0.73 6.70 -4.77
CA MET A 1 -0.85 6.58 -6.25
C MET A 1 -2.13 7.29 -6.70
N HIS A 2 -2.04 8.31 -7.55
CA HIS A 2 -3.21 9.06 -8.04
C HIS A 2 -3.56 8.62 -9.47
N LEU A 3 -4.44 7.63 -9.61
CA LEU A 3 -4.77 6.98 -10.90
C LEU A 3 -5.47 7.91 -11.92
N ASN A 4 -5.87 9.12 -11.51
CA ASN A 4 -6.38 10.15 -12.42
C ASN A 4 -5.27 10.93 -13.17
N GLN A 5 -4.00 10.73 -12.83
CA GLN A 5 -2.88 11.37 -13.51
C GLN A 5 -2.64 10.77 -14.89
N LYS A 6 -2.26 11.62 -15.86
CA LYS A 6 -2.06 11.23 -17.27
C LYS A 6 -1.05 10.12 -17.48
N GLN A 7 -0.05 9.98 -16.61
CA GLN A 7 0.97 8.93 -16.71
C GLN A 7 0.38 7.52 -16.69
N PHE A 8 -0.83 7.34 -16.14
CA PHE A 8 -1.50 6.05 -16.08
C PHE A 8 -2.39 5.75 -17.29
N ALA A 9 -2.56 6.69 -18.23
CA ALA A 9 -3.48 6.54 -19.36
C ALA A 9 -3.12 5.36 -20.30
N GLU A 10 -1.84 5.02 -20.39
CA GLU A 10 -1.31 3.90 -21.19
C GLU A 10 -0.55 2.88 -20.33
N ASP A 11 -0.77 2.89 -19.01
CA ASP A 11 -0.18 1.91 -18.09
C ASP A 11 -1.07 0.67 -17.97
N PHE A 12 -0.73 -0.38 -18.73
CA PHE A 12 -1.48 -1.63 -18.77
C PHE A 12 -1.15 -2.60 -17.62
N LYS A 13 -0.41 -2.16 -16.60
CA LYS A 13 -0.15 -2.96 -15.40
C LYS A 13 -1.35 -2.93 -14.43
N PRO A 14 -1.48 -3.92 -13.53
CA PRO A 14 -2.43 -3.83 -12.40
C PRO A 14 -2.02 -2.71 -11.43
N ILE A 15 -2.90 -2.34 -10.49
CA ILE A 15 -2.54 -1.33 -9.46
C ILE A 15 -1.29 -1.77 -8.69
N GLU A 16 -1.23 -3.05 -8.30
CA GLU A 16 -0.11 -3.68 -7.59
C GLU A 16 0.05 -5.11 -8.13
N GLU A 17 1.28 -5.52 -8.47
CA GLU A 17 1.56 -6.81 -9.15
C GLU A 17 1.30 -8.01 -8.22
N ASP A 18 1.59 -7.89 -6.92
CA ASP A 18 1.42 -8.97 -5.92
C ASP A 18 0.05 -8.93 -5.22
N CYS A 19 -0.90 -8.13 -5.71
CA CYS A 19 -2.22 -8.02 -5.10
C CYS A 19 -3.20 -9.07 -5.64
N ASP A 20 -3.77 -9.83 -4.71
CA ASP A 20 -4.73 -10.90 -4.97
C ASP A 20 -6.19 -10.43 -5.10
N CYS A 21 -6.46 -9.12 -5.02
CA CYS A 21 -7.81 -8.59 -5.11
C CYS A 21 -8.39 -8.72 -6.53
N HIS A 22 -9.72 -8.76 -6.63
CA HIS A 22 -10.41 -8.85 -7.92
C HIS A 22 -10.01 -7.72 -8.89
N THR A 23 -9.83 -6.49 -8.38
CA THR A 23 -9.42 -5.35 -9.20
C THR A 23 -8.07 -5.57 -9.86
N CYS A 24 -7.05 -5.97 -9.10
CA CYS A 24 -5.68 -6.15 -9.63
C CYS A 24 -5.56 -7.36 -10.55
N ARG A 25 -6.40 -8.39 -10.38
CA ARG A 25 -6.41 -9.58 -11.25
C ARG A 25 -7.10 -9.35 -12.60
N THR A 26 -7.96 -8.34 -12.70
CA THR A 26 -8.89 -8.19 -13.84
C THR A 26 -8.68 -6.89 -14.63
N TYR A 27 -8.28 -5.81 -13.97
CA TYR A 27 -8.25 -4.48 -14.55
C TYR A 27 -6.84 -3.87 -14.54
N THR A 28 -6.57 -3.04 -15.55
CA THR A 28 -5.33 -2.28 -15.67
C THR A 28 -5.48 -0.88 -15.09
N ARG A 29 -4.36 -0.24 -14.73
CA ARG A 29 -4.32 1.18 -14.33
C ARG A 29 -4.87 2.09 -15.43
N ALA A 30 -4.60 1.78 -16.70
CA ALA A 30 -5.16 2.49 -17.87
C ALA A 30 -6.68 2.42 -17.95
N TYR A 31 -7.26 1.22 -17.74
CA TYR A 31 -8.71 1.07 -17.70
C TYR A 31 -9.30 1.89 -16.56
N ILE A 32 -8.71 1.77 -15.36
CA ILE A 32 -9.17 2.48 -14.18
C ILE A 32 -9.07 4.00 -14.38
N HIS A 33 -7.96 4.50 -14.94
CA HIS A 33 -7.77 5.90 -15.32
C HIS A 33 -8.88 6.40 -16.24
N MET A 34 -9.23 5.62 -17.27
CA MET A 34 -10.25 5.99 -18.25
C MET A 34 -11.64 6.17 -17.63
N VAL A 35 -12.02 5.27 -16.71
CA VAL A 35 -13.33 5.31 -16.03
C VAL A 35 -13.33 6.24 -14.81
N MET A 36 -12.15 6.60 -14.30
CA MET A 36 -11.98 7.51 -13.17
C MET A 36 -12.57 8.88 -13.52
N ASN A 37 -13.49 9.37 -12.69
CA ASN A 37 -14.23 10.62 -12.87
C ASN A 37 -15.29 10.62 -13.99
N LYS A 38 -15.49 9.51 -14.70
CA LYS A 38 -16.57 9.36 -15.69
C LYS A 38 -17.70 8.47 -15.19
N GLU A 39 -17.35 7.43 -14.44
CA GLU A 39 -18.30 6.42 -13.98
C GLU A 39 -18.03 6.05 -12.52
N THR A 40 -19.07 5.66 -11.78
CA THR A 40 -18.96 5.24 -10.37
C THR A 40 -18.16 3.94 -10.20
N ILE A 41 -18.07 3.12 -11.25
CA ILE A 41 -17.31 1.86 -11.23
C ILE A 41 -15.84 2.09 -10.87
N GLY A 42 -15.24 3.22 -11.29
CA GLY A 42 -13.87 3.57 -10.90
C GLY A 42 -13.69 3.65 -9.37
N CYS A 43 -14.65 4.25 -8.67
CA CYS A 43 -14.64 4.35 -7.21
C CYS A 43 -14.79 2.98 -6.54
N HIS A 44 -15.62 2.09 -7.10
CA HIS A 44 -15.79 0.74 -6.58
C HIS A 44 -14.54 -0.11 -6.76
N LEU A 45 -13.91 -0.07 -7.94
CA LEU A 45 -12.67 -0.81 -8.23
C LEU A 45 -11.53 -0.38 -7.31
N VAL A 46 -11.36 0.93 -7.10
CA VAL A 46 -10.35 1.45 -6.17
C VAL A 46 -10.67 1.08 -4.72
N SER A 47 -11.93 1.16 -4.30
CA SER A 47 -12.34 0.75 -2.95
C SER A 47 -12.02 -0.72 -2.67
N VAL A 48 -12.28 -1.62 -3.62
CA VAL A 48 -11.95 -3.05 -3.48
C VAL A 48 -10.44 -3.26 -3.26
N HIS A 49 -9.59 -2.59 -4.05
CA HIS A 49 -8.14 -2.68 -3.86
C HIS A 49 -7.69 -2.08 -2.51
N ASN A 50 -8.18 -0.91 -2.16
CA ASN A 50 -7.80 -0.21 -0.92
C ASN A 50 -8.16 -1.03 0.32
N ILE A 51 -9.36 -1.62 0.37
CA ILE A 51 -9.78 -2.48 1.47
C ILE A 51 -8.86 -3.70 1.56
N ARG A 52 -8.55 -4.36 0.43
CA ARG A 52 -7.64 -5.50 0.45
C ARG A 52 -6.23 -5.12 0.90
N HIS A 53 -5.73 -3.95 0.51
CA HIS A 53 -4.45 -3.44 0.98
C HIS A 53 -4.43 -3.27 2.52
N GLN A 54 -5.45 -2.64 3.09
CA GLN A 54 -5.57 -2.48 4.54
C GLN A 54 -5.68 -3.82 5.28
N LEU A 55 -6.45 -4.77 4.73
CA LEU A 55 -6.56 -6.11 5.33
C LEU A 55 -5.21 -6.84 5.35
N ARG A 56 -4.47 -6.84 4.24
CA ARG A 56 -3.12 -7.46 4.18
C ARG A 56 -2.15 -6.80 5.13
N LEU A 57 -2.17 -5.48 5.25
CA LEU A 57 -1.34 -4.76 6.21
C LEU A 57 -1.62 -5.25 7.65
N MET A 58 -2.89 -5.40 8.02
CA MET A 58 -3.26 -5.87 9.36
C MET A 58 -2.99 -7.38 9.55
N GLU A 59 -3.05 -8.18 8.49
CA GLU A 59 -2.62 -9.58 8.47
C GLU A 59 -1.11 -9.68 8.76
N ASP A 60 -0.29 -8.92 8.04
CA ASP A 60 1.16 -8.88 8.23
C ASP A 60 1.56 -8.41 9.63
N VAL A 61 0.91 -7.37 10.16
CA VAL A 61 1.16 -6.90 11.54
C VAL A 61 0.83 -7.99 12.55
N ARG A 62 -0.30 -8.69 12.38
CA ARG A 62 -0.70 -9.78 13.28
C ARG A 62 0.30 -10.93 13.24
N GLU A 63 0.70 -11.36 12.03
CA GLU A 63 1.70 -12.41 11.88
C GLU A 63 3.03 -12.04 12.53
N ALA A 64 3.47 -10.79 12.38
CA ALA A 64 4.69 -10.30 13.01
C ALA A 64 4.64 -10.32 14.54
N ILE A 65 3.47 -10.02 15.13
CA ILE A 65 3.25 -10.13 16.58
C ILE A 65 3.26 -11.60 17.02
N ASP A 66 2.52 -12.47 16.32
CA ASP A 66 2.39 -13.90 16.66
C ASP A 66 3.72 -14.66 16.53
N THR A 67 4.64 -14.17 15.69
CA THR A 67 5.95 -14.78 15.41
C THR A 67 7.13 -14.07 16.08
N ASP A 68 6.88 -13.03 16.88
CA ASP A 68 7.91 -12.20 17.54
C ASP A 68 8.89 -11.53 16.56
N ARG A 69 8.40 -11.13 15.38
CA ARG A 69 9.16 -10.52 14.27
C ARG A 69 8.71 -9.10 13.92
N VAL A 70 8.17 -8.37 14.90
CA VAL A 70 7.69 -6.99 14.72
C VAL A 70 8.79 -6.06 14.21
N GLN A 71 10.04 -6.23 14.69
CA GLN A 71 11.17 -5.43 14.22
C GLN A 71 11.43 -5.60 12.72
N GLU A 72 11.45 -6.85 12.22
CA GLU A 72 11.62 -7.15 10.79
C GLU A 72 10.48 -6.56 9.94
N PHE A 73 9.25 -6.65 10.45
CA PHE A 73 8.08 -6.02 9.82
C PHE A 73 8.24 -4.50 9.71
N LEU A 74 8.66 -3.83 10.78
CA LEU A 74 8.86 -2.38 10.81
C LEU A 74 9.95 -1.93 9.84
N ASP A 75 11.10 -2.63 9.83
CA ASP A 75 12.22 -2.31 8.92
C ASP A 75 11.79 -2.42 7.46
N ARG A 76 11.07 -3.49 7.11
CA ARG A 76 10.51 -3.69 5.77
C ARG A 76 9.48 -2.64 5.41
N PHE A 77 8.48 -2.42 6.29
CA PHE A 77 7.35 -1.53 6.02
C PHE A 77 7.78 -0.07 5.92
N MET A 78 8.61 0.40 6.86
CA MET A 78 9.11 1.78 6.85
C MET A 78 10.07 2.01 5.68
N GLY A 79 10.90 1.03 5.32
CA GLY A 79 11.78 1.13 4.15
C GLY A 79 11.01 1.21 2.83
N GLN A 80 9.85 0.56 2.73
CA GLN A 80 8.96 0.67 1.57
C GLN A 80 8.20 2.01 1.55
N LEU A 81 7.63 2.40 2.69
CA LEU A 81 6.78 3.60 2.81
C LEU A 81 7.60 4.89 2.65
N TYR A 82 8.78 4.95 3.27
CA TYR A 82 9.71 6.08 3.23
C TYR A 82 10.93 5.74 2.36
N SER A 83 10.69 5.23 1.15
CA SER A 83 11.76 4.81 0.23
C SER A 83 12.57 5.98 -0.36
N THR A 84 11.97 7.17 -0.46
CA THR A 84 12.61 8.38 -1.03
C THR A 84 12.75 9.52 -0.04
N GLU A 85 12.13 9.40 1.13
CA GLU A 85 12.04 10.46 2.14
C GLU A 85 12.55 9.92 3.48
N ALA A 86 13.02 10.81 4.35
CA ALA A 86 13.43 10.40 5.69
C ALA A 86 12.20 10.07 6.55
N ILE A 87 12.32 9.04 7.40
CA ILE A 87 11.27 8.70 8.36
C ILE A 87 11.12 9.88 9.35
N PRO A 88 9.90 10.43 9.54
CA PRO A 88 9.67 11.56 10.45
C PRO A 88 10.01 11.21 11.91
N ASP A 89 10.52 12.20 12.65
CA ASP A 89 10.98 12.00 14.04
C ASP A 89 9.87 11.47 14.96
N TRP A 90 8.65 11.98 14.84
CA TRP A 90 7.50 11.52 15.66
C TRP A 90 7.19 10.03 15.47
N VAL A 91 7.50 9.46 14.30
CA VAL A 91 7.34 8.02 14.03
C VAL A 91 8.44 7.24 14.74
N ARG A 92 9.68 7.73 14.69
CA ARG A 92 10.83 7.12 15.38
C ARG A 92 10.60 7.11 16.89
N ASP A 93 10.18 8.24 17.45
CA ASP A 93 9.87 8.39 18.87
C ASP A 93 8.78 7.41 19.32
N ALA A 94 7.72 7.24 18.52
CA ALA A 94 6.63 6.32 18.83
C ALA A 94 7.09 4.85 18.79
N VAL A 95 7.92 4.49 17.82
CA VAL A 95 8.46 3.12 17.69
C VAL A 95 9.47 2.81 18.80
N GLU A 96 10.31 3.78 19.17
CA GLU A 96 11.24 3.68 20.31
C GLU A 96 10.51 3.53 21.64
N PHE A 97 9.42 4.29 21.85
CA PHE A 97 8.56 4.15 23.03
C PHE A 97 7.99 2.73 23.18
N LEU A 98 7.70 2.06 22.07
CA LEU A 98 7.21 0.68 22.03
C LEU A 98 8.33 -0.37 22.18
N GLY A 99 9.60 0.05 22.28
CA GLY A 99 10.76 -0.83 22.47
C GLY A 99 11.44 -1.31 21.18
N TYR A 100 11.05 -0.77 20.03
CA TYR A 100 11.64 -1.11 18.72
C TYR A 100 12.53 0.03 18.21
N LYS A 101 13.33 -0.21 17.16
CA LYS A 101 14.23 0.81 16.59
C LYS A 101 14.09 0.89 15.09
N LEU A 102 14.04 2.09 14.52
CA LEU A 102 14.06 2.25 13.07
C LEU A 102 15.49 2.60 12.59
N PRO A 103 15.89 2.15 11.39
CA PRO A 103 17.17 2.55 10.79
C PRO A 103 17.24 4.07 10.62
N LEU A 104 18.44 4.62 10.74
CA LEU A 104 18.70 6.06 10.58
C LEU A 104 18.36 6.53 9.16
#